data_AF-A0A8J4C9C1-F1
#
_entry.id   AF-A0A8J4C9C1-F1
#
_cell.length_a   1.000
_cell.length_b   1.000
_cell.length_c   1.000
_cell.angle_alpha   90.00
_cell.angle_beta   90.00
_cell.angle_gamma   90.00
#
_symmetry.space_group_name_H-M   'P 1'
#
loop_
_entity.id
_entity.type
_entity.pdbx_description
1 polymer ?
#
loop_
_entity_poly.entity_id
_entity_poly.type
_entity_poly.pdbx_seq_one_letter_code
_entity_poly.pdbx_strand_id
1 'polypeptide(L)'
;MKPTYNVINGRSSNTLLYCFDTVVITPEYPNGLCGMTTNLLKLEFWADDQQRRKVSAIGLQAAGDKTMTWIAPTWASSGSNTLKVTPVNWSLNQATGGRICLEMDKSTNMHTFCKGSNDGTCWAGFFDDSKNCCPLYLSSPPP
;
A
#
# COMPACT_ATOMS: atom_id res chain seq x y z
N MET A 1 -10.48 6.74 8.74
CA MET A 1 -10.21 7.44 7.47
C MET A 1 -9.68 6.43 6.53
N LYS A 2 -10.13 6.54 5.29
CA LYS A 2 -10.49 5.35 4.60
C LYS A 2 -9.73 5.46 3.21
N PRO A 3 -8.50 4.87 3.01
CA PRO A 3 -7.66 5.11 1.82
C PRO A 3 -8.32 4.80 0.48
N THR A 4 -8.71 5.86 -0.20
CA THR A 4 -9.18 5.84 -1.58
C THR A 4 -8.01 5.56 -2.51
N TYR A 5 -8.29 4.85 -3.61
CA TYR A 5 -7.33 4.68 -4.69
C TYR A 5 -7.87 5.26 -5.98
N ASN A 6 -6.96 5.74 -6.81
CA ASN A 6 -7.24 6.13 -8.18
C ASN A 6 -6.80 5.01 -9.13
N VAL A 7 -7.61 4.73 -10.14
CA VAL A 7 -7.28 3.75 -11.18
C VAL A 7 -6.78 4.48 -12.42
N ILE A 8 -5.57 4.17 -12.85
CA ILE A 8 -4.98 4.71 -14.08
C ILE A 8 -4.42 3.57 -14.95
N ASN A 9 -4.07 3.87 -16.20
CA ASN A 9 -3.43 2.89 -17.07
C ASN A 9 -2.06 2.48 -16.52
N GLY A 10 -1.75 1.18 -16.57
CA GLY A 10 -0.43 0.67 -16.22
C GLY A 10 0.63 0.94 -17.28
N ARG A 11 1.84 0.48 -17.01
CA ARG A 11 2.99 0.59 -17.94
C ARG A 11 2.80 -0.30 -19.15
N SER A 12 2.02 -1.38 -19.01
CA SER A 12 1.56 -2.21 -20.13
C SER A 12 0.07 -1.98 -20.43
N SER A 13 -0.32 -2.20 -21.68
CA SER A 13 -1.72 -2.11 -22.11
C SER A 13 -2.65 -3.11 -21.42
N ASN A 14 -2.12 -4.19 -20.85
CA ASN A 14 -2.88 -5.24 -20.17
C ASN A 14 -3.00 -5.02 -18.65
N THR A 15 -2.47 -3.92 -18.13
CA THR A 15 -2.42 -3.64 -16.69
C THR A 15 -3.09 -2.33 -16.33
N LEU A 16 -3.56 -2.24 -15.10
CA LEU A 16 -4.04 -1.03 -14.43
C LEU A 16 -3.18 -0.76 -13.20
N LEU A 17 -3.05 0.51 -12.84
CA LEU A 17 -2.43 0.94 -11.57
C LEU A 17 -3.53 1.34 -10.60
N TYR A 18 -3.50 0.74 -9.43
CA TYR A 18 -4.32 1.11 -8.28
C TYR A 18 -3.46 1.93 -7.32
N CYS A 19 -3.61 3.25 -7.34
CA CYS A 19 -2.73 4.20 -6.66
C CYS A 19 -3.35 4.79 -5.40
N PHE A 20 -2.65 4.65 -4.27
CA PHE A 20 -3.01 5.14 -2.96
C PHE A 20 -2.10 6.30 -2.59
N ASP A 21 -2.69 7.40 -2.14
CA ASP A 21 -1.93 8.52 -1.59
C ASP A 21 -1.79 8.32 -0.07
N THR A 22 -0.57 8.49 0.43
CA THR A 22 -0.25 8.35 1.85
C THR A 22 -0.37 9.69 2.57
N VAL A 23 -0.89 9.65 3.79
CA VAL A 23 -1.01 10.83 4.67
C VAL A 23 -0.46 10.48 6.04
N VAL A 24 0.31 11.39 6.62
CA VAL A 24 0.75 11.28 8.01
C VAL A 24 -0.27 12.02 8.87
N ILE A 25 -0.71 11.36 9.95
CA ILE A 25 -1.67 11.91 10.91
C ILE A 25 -0.97 12.14 12.24
N THR A 26 -1.48 13.08 13.03
CA THR A 26 -1.06 13.23 14.43
C THR A 26 -1.46 11.97 15.20
N PRO A 27 -0.52 11.27 15.86
CA PRO A 27 -0.83 10.07 16.60
C PRO A 27 -1.65 10.39 17.85
N GLU A 28 -2.66 9.56 18.13
CA GLU A 28 -3.46 9.63 19.37
C GLU A 28 -2.58 9.37 20.62
N TYR A 29 -1.58 8.49 20.47
CA TYR A 29 -0.60 8.18 21.51
C TYR A 29 0.82 8.52 21.01
N PRO A 30 1.30 9.77 21.18
CA PRO A 30 2.59 10.22 20.66
C PRO A 30 3.79 9.41 21.19
N ASN A 31 3.71 8.89 22.42
CA ASN A 31 4.75 8.08 23.03
C ASN A 31 4.56 6.57 22.81
N GLY A 32 3.52 6.17 22.06
CA GLY A 32 3.34 4.78 21.65
C GLY A 32 4.33 4.40 20.55
N LEU A 33 4.52 3.10 20.32
CA LEU A 33 5.45 2.57 19.30
C LEU A 33 5.31 3.26 17.94
N CYS A 34 4.08 3.59 17.56
CA CYS A 34 3.77 4.23 16.28
C CYS A 34 3.68 5.75 16.31
N GLY A 35 3.49 6.34 17.50
CA GLY A 35 3.57 7.79 17.65
C GLY A 35 5.02 8.29 17.59
N MET A 36 5.98 7.43 17.91
CA MET A 36 7.41 7.71 17.86
C MET A 36 8.06 7.37 16.51
N THR A 37 7.32 6.80 15.57
CA THR A 37 7.82 6.44 14.25
C THR A 37 8.22 7.69 13.47
N THR A 38 9.43 7.70 12.91
CA THR A 38 9.94 8.78 12.06
C THR A 38 10.04 8.39 10.57
N ASN A 39 9.93 7.09 10.27
CA ASN A 39 10.08 6.54 8.94
C ASN A 39 9.03 5.46 8.66
N LEU A 40 8.53 5.42 7.42
CA LEU A 40 7.77 4.33 6.85
C LEU A 40 8.73 3.36 6.14
N LEU A 41 8.99 2.21 6.75
CA LEU A 41 9.85 1.17 6.20
C LEU A 41 9.15 0.37 5.11
N LYS A 42 7.93 -0.12 5.41
CA LYS A 42 7.16 -0.99 4.52
C LYS A 42 5.66 -0.92 4.81
N LEU A 43 4.89 -1.42 3.86
CA LEU A 43 3.46 -1.67 3.97
C LEU A 43 3.17 -3.14 3.63
N GLU A 44 2.20 -3.74 4.28
CA GLU A 44 1.71 -5.08 3.94
C GLU A 44 0.21 -5.06 3.69
N PHE A 45 -0.23 -5.50 2.51
CA PHE A 45 -1.64 -5.66 2.16
C PHE A 45 -2.09 -7.09 2.44
N TRP A 46 -3.29 -7.25 3.01
CA TRP A 46 -3.96 -8.53 3.13
C TRP A 46 -4.71 -8.85 1.82
N ALA A 47 -4.16 -9.77 1.03
CA ALA A 47 -4.56 -10.02 -0.35
C ALA A 47 -4.47 -11.51 -0.71
N ASP A 48 -5.26 -11.93 -1.68
CA ASP A 48 -5.36 -13.31 -2.15
C ASP A 48 -4.07 -13.78 -2.80
N ASP A 49 -3.37 -14.68 -2.12
CA ASP A 49 -2.05 -15.11 -2.55
C ASP A 49 -2.07 -16.09 -3.74
N GLN A 50 -3.25 -16.58 -4.13
CA GLN A 50 -3.45 -17.29 -5.39
C GLN A 50 -3.32 -16.35 -6.60
N GLN A 51 -3.46 -15.04 -6.38
CA GLN A 51 -3.37 -14.01 -7.41
C GLN A 51 -1.99 -13.33 -7.44
N ARG A 52 -0.95 -13.93 -6.83
CA ARG A 52 0.44 -13.44 -6.83
C ARG A 52 0.92 -12.95 -8.20
N ARG A 53 0.61 -13.71 -9.25
CA ARG A 53 1.02 -13.42 -10.65
C ARG A 53 0.20 -12.32 -11.32
N LYS A 54 -0.86 -11.84 -10.67
CA LYS A 54 -1.69 -10.76 -11.18
C LYS A 54 -1.16 -9.38 -10.79
N VAL A 55 -0.18 -9.31 -9.89
CA VAL A 55 0.57 -8.09 -9.60
C VAL A 55 1.89 -8.17 -10.35
N SER A 56 2.13 -7.24 -11.28
CA SER A 56 3.35 -7.23 -12.10
C SER A 56 4.45 -6.37 -11.48
N ALA A 57 4.09 -5.29 -10.80
CA ALA A 57 5.02 -4.40 -10.10
C ALA A 57 4.31 -3.54 -9.06
N ILE A 58 5.11 -2.86 -8.25
CA ILE A 58 4.65 -1.83 -7.33
C ILE A 58 5.41 -0.55 -7.63
N GLY A 59 4.68 0.53 -7.83
CA GLY A 59 5.21 1.86 -8.04
C GLY A 59 5.24 2.65 -6.73
N LEU A 60 6.34 3.34 -6.46
CA LEU A 60 6.58 4.16 -5.29
C LEU A 60 7.01 5.56 -5.73
N GLN A 61 6.31 6.58 -5.26
CA GLN A 61 6.65 7.98 -5.52
C GLN A 61 6.59 8.74 -4.20
N ALA A 62 7.75 9.13 -3.64
CA ALA A 62 7.75 9.93 -2.43
C ALA A 62 7.22 11.34 -2.73
N ALA A 63 6.77 12.04 -1.69
CA ALA A 63 6.44 13.45 -1.82
C ALA A 63 7.65 14.25 -2.33
N GLY A 64 7.44 15.03 -3.39
CA GLY A 64 8.49 15.81 -4.06
C GLY A 64 9.19 15.07 -5.22
N ASP A 65 9.02 13.75 -5.35
CA ASP A 65 9.57 13.01 -6.48
C ASP A 65 8.79 13.30 -7.76
N LYS A 66 9.52 13.55 -8.85
CA LYS A 66 8.92 13.80 -10.18
C LYS A 66 8.47 12.52 -10.88
N THR A 67 9.04 11.38 -10.50
CA THR A 67 8.84 10.10 -11.17
C THR A 67 8.69 8.97 -10.16
N MET A 68 7.97 7.92 -10.56
CA MET A 68 7.77 6.73 -9.75
C MET A 68 8.95 5.76 -9.90
N THR A 69 9.42 5.24 -8.78
CA THR A 69 10.36 4.11 -8.72
C THR A 69 9.57 2.80 -8.71
N TRP A 70 10.03 1.79 -9.44
CA TRP A 70 9.33 0.51 -9.58
C TRP A 70 10.08 -0.59 -8.85
N ILE A 71 9.36 -1.34 -8.02
CA ILE A 71 9.87 -2.50 -7.30
C ILE A 71 9.07 -3.75 -7.67
N ALA A 72 9.71 -4.91 -7.54
CA ALA A 72 9.05 -6.19 -7.74
C ALA A 72 8.09 -6.48 -6.56
N PRO A 73 6.93 -7.12 -6.81
CA PRO A 73 6.02 -7.51 -5.76
C PRO A 73 6.64 -8.62 -4.91
N THR A 74 6.77 -8.38 -3.61
CA THR A 74 7.27 -9.38 -2.68
C THR A 74 6.11 -9.92 -1.85
N TRP A 75 6.00 -11.23 -1.72
CA TRP A 75 4.94 -11.84 -0.91
C TRP A 75 5.54 -12.53 0.31
N ALA A 76 4.76 -12.62 1.38
CA ALA A 76 5.09 -13.51 2.49
C ALA A 76 4.92 -15.00 2.08
N SER A 77 5.12 -15.90 3.04
CA SER A 77 4.97 -17.34 2.85
C SER A 77 3.63 -17.68 2.19
N SER A 78 3.61 -18.73 1.37
CA SER A 78 2.36 -19.20 0.77
C SER A 78 1.31 -19.51 1.85
N GLY A 79 0.06 -19.14 1.59
CA GLY A 79 -1.06 -19.25 2.52
C GLY A 79 -1.24 -18.07 3.47
N SER A 80 -0.26 -17.16 3.61
CA SER A 80 -0.38 -16.04 4.55
C SER A 80 -1.27 -14.90 4.06
N ASN A 81 -1.59 -14.87 2.76
CA ASN A 81 -2.36 -13.80 2.13
C ASN A 81 -1.74 -12.41 2.29
N THR A 82 -0.41 -12.27 2.17
CA THR A 82 0.26 -10.99 2.44
C THR A 82 1.16 -10.56 1.29
N LEU A 83 0.79 -9.44 0.64
CA LEU A 83 1.65 -8.71 -0.29
C LEU A 83 2.44 -7.65 0.48
N LYS A 84 3.76 -7.66 0.33
CA LYS A 84 4.69 -6.70 0.92
C LYS A 84 5.10 -5.65 -0.09
N VAL A 85 4.89 -4.39 0.26
CA VAL A 85 5.48 -3.23 -0.38
C VAL A 85 6.74 -2.89 0.40
N THR A 86 7.89 -3.38 -0.06
CA THR A 86 9.16 -3.22 0.64
C THR A 86 10.34 -3.28 -0.33
N PRO A 87 11.40 -2.49 -0.11
CA PRO A 87 11.48 -1.39 0.86
C PRO A 87 10.77 -0.12 0.36
N VAL A 88 10.10 0.61 1.26
CA VAL A 88 9.58 1.96 1.01
C VAL A 88 10.62 3.01 1.46
N ASN A 89 11.12 2.90 2.70
CA ASN A 89 12.18 3.75 3.26
C ASN A 89 11.90 5.27 3.13
N TRP A 90 10.70 5.70 3.49
CA TRP A 90 10.32 7.12 3.45
C TRP A 90 10.37 7.73 4.84
N SER A 91 10.96 8.92 4.98
CA SER A 91 10.69 9.78 6.13
C SER A 91 9.20 10.18 6.19
N LEU A 92 8.70 10.65 7.34
CA LEU A 92 7.33 11.17 7.44
C LEU A 92 7.01 12.28 6.41
N ASN A 93 8.00 13.12 6.10
CA ASN A 93 7.84 14.18 5.09
C ASN A 93 7.68 13.61 3.69
N GLN A 94 8.42 12.56 3.34
CA GLN A 94 8.29 11.84 2.07
C GLN A 94 6.99 11.02 2.00
N ALA A 95 6.53 10.51 3.14
CA ALA A 95 5.28 9.77 3.22
C ALA A 95 4.04 10.67 3.14
N THR A 96 4.12 11.93 3.60
CA THR A 96 2.97 12.85 3.51
C THR A 96 2.79 13.35 2.07
N GLY A 97 1.77 12.85 1.37
CA GLY A 97 1.56 13.11 -0.06
C GLY A 97 2.39 12.19 -0.97
N GLY A 98 3.03 11.17 -0.40
CA GLY A 98 3.61 10.07 -1.18
C GLY A 98 2.52 9.22 -1.85
N ARG A 99 2.89 8.47 -2.88
CA ARG A 99 1.98 7.65 -3.67
C ARG A 99 2.53 6.24 -3.87
N ILE A 100 1.70 5.25 -3.56
CA ILE A 100 2.00 3.83 -3.75
C ILE A 100 1.01 3.28 -4.79
N CYS A 101 1.47 2.62 -5.85
CA CYS A 101 0.61 2.06 -6.88
C CYS A 101 0.84 0.56 -7.06
N LEU A 102 -0.22 -0.24 -7.02
CA LEU A 102 -0.17 -1.65 -7.39
C LEU A 102 -0.45 -1.78 -8.89
N GLU A 103 0.51 -2.29 -9.64
CA GLU A 103 0.31 -2.60 -11.06
C GLU A 103 -0.28 -4.00 -11.19
N MET A 104 -1.53 -4.07 -11.64
CA MET A 104 -2.32 -5.29 -11.67
C MET A 104 -2.81 -5.61 -13.08
N ASP A 105 -2.84 -6.88 -13.42
CA ASP A 105 -3.43 -7.38 -14.67
C ASP A 105 -4.94 -7.07 -14.73
N LYS A 106 -5.43 -6.68 -15.92
CA LYS A 106 -6.84 -6.32 -16.13
C LYS A 106 -7.84 -7.45 -15.90
N SER A 107 -7.40 -8.71 -15.80
CA SER A 107 -8.25 -9.85 -15.44
C SER A 107 -8.57 -9.94 -13.95
N THR A 108 -8.01 -9.07 -13.11
CA THR A 108 -8.34 -8.94 -11.68
C THR A 108 -8.62 -7.48 -11.31
N ASN A 109 -9.11 -7.27 -10.10
CA ASN A 109 -9.34 -5.95 -9.52
C ASN A 109 -9.21 -6.01 -8.00
N MET A 110 -9.22 -4.84 -7.34
CA MET A 110 -9.10 -4.75 -5.88
C MET A 110 -10.17 -5.54 -5.11
N HIS A 111 -11.41 -5.64 -5.62
CA HIS A 111 -12.48 -6.40 -4.96
C HIS A 111 -12.20 -7.90 -4.91
N THR A 112 -11.61 -8.45 -5.97
CA THR A 112 -11.28 -9.88 -6.04
C THR A 112 -9.91 -10.18 -5.45
N PHE A 113 -9.00 -9.21 -5.48
CA PHE A 113 -7.63 -9.35 -4.99
C PHE A 113 -7.54 -9.20 -3.47
N CYS A 114 -8.25 -8.24 -2.87
CA CYS A 114 -8.17 -7.99 -1.43
C CYS A 114 -8.97 -9.02 -0.63
N LYS A 115 -8.39 -9.49 0.48
CA LYS A 115 -9.13 -10.32 1.45
C LYS A 115 -9.76 -9.41 2.49
N GLY A 116 -11.01 -9.66 2.88
CA GLY A 116 -11.63 -9.05 4.05
C GLY A 116 -12.50 -7.80 3.82
N SER A 117 -12.86 -7.46 2.58
CA SER A 117 -13.87 -6.44 2.30
C SER A 117 -14.57 -6.73 0.97
N ASN A 118 -15.91 -6.69 0.97
CA ASN A 118 -16.75 -6.81 -0.23
C ASN A 118 -16.82 -5.49 -1.02
N ASP A 119 -16.02 -4.49 -0.66
CA ASP A 119 -16.14 -3.12 -1.15
C ASP A 119 -14.90 -2.67 -1.94
N GLY A 120 -14.04 -3.61 -2.36
CA GLY A 120 -12.81 -3.26 -3.09
C GLY A 120 -11.69 -2.67 -2.22
N THR A 121 -11.76 -2.85 -0.90
CA THR A 121 -10.77 -2.31 0.03
C THR A 121 -9.82 -3.38 0.54
N CYS A 122 -8.52 -3.15 0.46
CA CYS A 122 -7.53 -3.97 1.14
C CYS A 122 -7.31 -3.48 2.57
N TRP A 123 -7.25 -4.42 3.50
CA TRP A 123 -6.62 -4.18 4.79
C TRP A 123 -5.11 -4.02 4.59
N ALA A 124 -4.49 -3.06 5.28
CA ALA A 124 -3.07 -2.83 5.18
C ALA A 124 -2.46 -2.49 6.54
N GLY A 125 -1.25 -3.00 6.79
CA GLY A 125 -0.44 -2.69 7.98
C GLY A 125 0.82 -1.93 7.59
N PHE A 126 1.08 -0.80 8.25
CA PHE A 126 2.25 0.02 8.03
C PHE A 126 3.31 -0.33 9.07
N PHE A 127 4.59 -0.28 8.71
CA PHE A 127 5.67 -0.65 9.61
C PHE A 127 6.80 0.36 9.57
N ASP A 128 7.36 0.63 10.75
CA ASP A 128 8.58 1.41 10.93
C ASP A 128 9.85 0.56 10.77
N ASP A 129 11.01 1.19 10.95
CA ASP A 129 12.33 0.54 10.87
C ASP A 129 12.51 -0.58 11.91
N SER A 130 11.82 -0.47 13.05
CA SER A 130 11.79 -1.49 14.11
C SER A 130 10.81 -2.62 13.82
N LYS A 131 10.10 -2.56 12.68
CA LYS A 131 9.03 -3.49 12.27
C LYS A 131 7.83 -3.48 13.23
N ASN A 132 7.63 -2.39 13.97
CA ASN A 132 6.42 -2.19 14.75
C ASN A 132 5.27 -1.88 13.80
N CYS A 133 4.18 -2.64 13.91
CA CYS A 133 2.99 -2.42 13.09
C CYS A 133 2.22 -1.23 13.63
N CYS A 134 1.96 -0.26 12.76
CA CYS A 134 1.16 0.91 13.08
C CYS A 134 -0.26 0.75 12.58
N PRO A 135 -1.26 0.85 13.48
CA PRO A 135 -2.65 0.82 13.07
C PRO A 135 -2.93 2.11 12.29
N LEU A 136 -3.28 1.97 11.01
CA LEU A 136 -3.98 3.02 10.28
C LEU A 136 -5.35 2.46 9.89
N TYR A 137 -6.37 3.24 10.20
CA TYR A 137 -7.79 2.87 10.12
C TYR A 137 -8.25 2.53 8.67
N LEU A 138 -9.32 1.72 8.58
CA LEU A 138 -10.06 1.21 7.39
C LEU A 138 -10.34 2.21 6.25
N SER A 139 -10.43 1.76 4.95
CA SER A 139 -10.72 2.42 3.60
C SER A 139 -12.12 2.60 2.96
N SER A 140 -12.67 3.82 2.61
CA SER A 140 -14.13 4.17 2.34
C SER A 140 -14.27 5.25 1.31
N PRO A 141 -15.39 5.22 0.56
CA PRO A 141 -15.81 6.33 -0.29
C PRO A 141 -16.32 7.54 0.54
N PRO A 142 -16.40 8.74 -0.07
CA PRO A 142 -17.26 9.83 0.40
C PRO A 142 -18.76 9.47 0.22
N PRO A 143 -19.69 10.23 0.83
CA PRO A 143 -21.12 10.15 0.51
C PRO A 143 -21.42 10.37 -0.97
#